data_AF-A0A420ITN7-F1
#
_entry.id   AF-A0A420ITN7-F1
#
_cell.length_a   1.000
_cell.length_b   1.000
_cell.length_c   1.000
_cell.angle_alpha   90.00
_cell.angle_beta   90.00
_cell.angle_gamma   90.00
#
_symmetry.space_group_name_H-M   'P 1'
#
loop_
_entity.id
_entity.type
_entity.pdbx_description
1 polymer ?
#
loop_
_entity_poly.entity_id
_entity_poly.type
_entity_poly.pdbx_seq_one_letter_code
_entity_poly.pdbx_strand_id
1 'polypeptide(L)'
;TREERELELFLREALELPKTKQEIVGQMYIRVTPALSSLALVLNLQPILSNPVTQYDEHALLIPTPQESAILARRILRLTSLGTFSTVFQKNLNRSSTSDQFSYEAPQIVEHVPQGIENTPIGLIEYIADCESSGNPTVLAITVATTFKNIDAGSNVSLSLSWTPPYAPSHKFFSKSQLEYSAANLPRFSLSGHFESIDIENVNRLSIEKCFLKAHPDARIWLPGNKIHKSEWKRFVVQHIYWIGGFGDRAYIGWIPKDMWEDVQEQDIDRAHLPGEKKKLKEFKIDWL
;
A
#
# COMPACT_ATOMS: atom_id res chain seq x y z
N THR A 1 -14.38 45.91 6.34
CA THR A 1 -13.32 44.90 6.60
C THR A 1 -12.64 44.50 5.29
N ARG A 2 -11.56 43.70 5.32
CA ARG A 2 -10.93 43.18 4.09
C ARG A 2 -11.93 42.40 3.21
N GLU A 3 -12.88 41.72 3.85
CA GLU A 3 -13.98 40.99 3.20
C GLU A 3 -14.99 41.90 2.49
N GLU A 4 -15.34 43.05 3.07
CA GLU A 4 -16.26 44.01 2.41
C GLU A 4 -15.68 44.62 1.13
N ARG A 5 -14.35 44.80 1.07
CA ARG A 5 -13.68 45.26 -0.17
C ARG A 5 -13.61 44.18 -1.24
N GLU A 6 -13.47 42.92 -0.85
CA GLU A 6 -13.48 41.80 -1.81
C GLU A 6 -14.90 41.56 -2.36
N LEU A 7 -15.95 41.79 -1.56
CA LEU A 7 -17.35 41.76 -2.00
C LEU A 7 -17.69 42.89 -2.99
N GLU A 8 -17.22 44.12 -2.77
CA GLU A 8 -17.41 45.21 -3.73
C GLU A 8 -16.67 44.98 -5.06
N LEU A 9 -15.45 44.40 -5.01
CA LEU A 9 -14.70 44.04 -6.21
C LEU A 9 -15.41 42.95 -7.02
N PHE A 10 -15.92 41.93 -6.35
CA PHE A 10 -16.68 40.85 -6.99
C PHE A 10 -17.99 41.34 -7.63
N LEU A 11 -18.70 42.27 -6.97
CA LEU A 11 -19.93 42.86 -7.50
C LEU A 11 -19.68 43.80 -8.68
N ARG A 12 -18.56 44.51 -8.73
CA ARG A 12 -18.16 45.33 -9.89
C ARG A 12 -17.80 44.46 -11.09
N GLU A 13 -17.10 43.35 -10.86
CA GLU A 13 -16.68 42.42 -11.92
C GLU A 13 -17.89 41.67 -12.53
N ALA A 14 -18.94 41.41 -11.73
CA ALA A 14 -20.19 40.83 -12.21
C ALA A 14 -21.03 41.77 -13.09
N LEU A 15 -20.87 43.09 -12.96
CA LEU A 15 -21.61 44.10 -13.71
C LEU A 15 -20.97 44.46 -15.07
N GLU A 16 -19.73 44.03 -15.34
CA GLU A 16 -19.02 44.29 -16.60
C GLU A 16 -19.04 43.11 -17.60
N LEU A 17 -19.75 42.01 -17.28
CA LEU A 17 -19.87 40.87 -18.18
C LEU A 17 -20.82 41.16 -19.36
N PRO A 18 -20.45 40.81 -20.61
CA PRO A 18 -21.28 41.04 -21.79
C PRO A 18 -22.61 40.28 -21.70
N LYS A 19 -23.69 40.94 -22.18
CA LYS A 19 -25.13 40.64 -22.03
C LYS A 19 -25.63 39.23 -22.43
N THR A 20 -24.77 38.28 -22.79
CA THR A 20 -25.13 36.92 -23.22
C THR A 20 -25.02 35.85 -22.12
N LYS A 21 -24.74 36.23 -20.86
CA LYS A 21 -24.70 35.31 -19.70
C LYS A 21 -25.56 35.74 -18.50
N GLN A 22 -26.63 36.51 -18.72
CA GLN A 22 -27.60 36.88 -17.68
C GLN A 22 -28.82 35.93 -17.55
N GLU A 23 -28.92 34.89 -18.38
CA GLU A 23 -30.14 34.06 -18.45
C GLU A 23 -30.16 32.77 -17.60
N ILE A 24 -29.16 32.48 -16.76
CA ILE A 24 -29.16 31.22 -15.98
C ILE A 24 -29.29 31.43 -14.46
N VAL A 25 -29.40 32.68 -13.99
CA VAL A 25 -29.63 32.93 -12.56
C VAL A 25 -30.83 33.85 -12.37
N GLY A 26 -32.02 33.26 -12.47
CA GLY A 26 -33.24 33.96 -12.11
C GLY A 26 -34.49 33.24 -12.61
N GLN A 27 -35.07 32.39 -11.77
CA GLN A 27 -36.42 32.62 -11.26
C GLN A 27 -36.94 31.37 -10.53
N MET A 28 -36.68 31.36 -9.22
CA MET A 28 -37.58 30.76 -8.24
C MET A 28 -38.61 31.86 -7.89
N TYR A 29 -39.81 31.81 -8.46
CA TYR A 29 -40.95 32.59 -7.94
C TYR A 29 -42.25 31.81 -8.05
N ILE A 30 -42.79 31.55 -6.87
CA ILE A 30 -44.11 31.01 -6.57
C ILE A 30 -45.19 31.98 -7.10
N ARG A 31 -46.20 31.45 -7.82
CA ARG A 31 -47.50 32.11 -7.95
C ARG A 31 -48.64 31.11 -7.72
N VAL A 32 -49.41 31.39 -6.68
CA VAL A 32 -50.69 30.77 -6.35
C VAL A 32 -51.80 31.59 -7.01
N THR A 33 -52.68 30.94 -7.78
CA THR A 33 -54.06 31.42 -8.03
C THR A 33 -55.01 30.21 -8.17
N PRO A 34 -56.28 30.32 -7.69
CA PRO A 34 -57.24 29.21 -7.68
C PRO A 34 -58.23 29.30 -8.85
N ALA A 35 -58.66 28.17 -9.41
CA ALA A 35 -59.94 28.04 -10.10
C ALA A 35 -60.38 26.57 -10.14
N LEU A 36 -61.56 26.31 -9.58
CA LEU A 36 -62.28 25.05 -9.59
C LEU A 36 -62.85 24.76 -11.00
N SER A 37 -62.74 23.52 -11.48
CA SER A 37 -63.89 22.81 -12.08
C SER A 37 -63.57 21.32 -12.26
N SER A 38 -64.53 20.51 -11.85
CA SER A 38 -64.53 19.05 -11.78
C SER A 38 -64.46 18.37 -13.15
N LEU A 39 -63.74 17.25 -13.25
CA LEU A 39 -64.25 16.02 -13.86
C LEU A 39 -63.34 14.84 -13.44
N ALA A 40 -63.92 13.84 -12.79
CA ALA A 40 -63.23 12.63 -12.41
C ALA A 40 -62.93 11.80 -13.67
N LEU A 41 -61.65 11.53 -13.90
CA LEU A 41 -61.21 10.46 -14.80
C LEU A 41 -60.17 9.64 -14.04
N VAL A 42 -60.60 8.47 -13.56
CA VAL A 42 -59.73 7.46 -12.95
C VAL A 42 -58.85 6.90 -14.06
N LEU A 43 -57.64 7.44 -14.19
CA LEU A 43 -56.58 6.87 -15.00
C LEU A 43 -55.42 6.49 -14.07
N ASN A 44 -55.17 5.19 -13.99
CA ASN A 44 -53.94 4.52 -13.58
C ASN A 44 -52.81 5.44 -13.08
N LEU A 45 -52.64 5.52 -11.76
CA LEU A 45 -51.34 5.87 -11.19
C LEU A 45 -50.37 4.71 -11.49
N GLN A 46 -49.62 4.82 -12.59
CA GLN A 46 -48.26 4.28 -12.61
C GLN A 46 -47.32 5.46 -12.33
N PRO A 47 -46.47 5.40 -11.30
CA PRO A 47 -45.39 6.36 -11.20
C PRO A 47 -44.41 6.08 -12.35
N ILE A 48 -44.51 6.86 -13.42
CA ILE A 48 -43.47 6.99 -14.43
C ILE A 48 -42.37 7.85 -13.78
N LEU A 49 -41.55 7.20 -12.96
CA LEU A 49 -40.22 7.66 -12.58
C LEU A 49 -39.27 6.55 -12.98
N SER A 50 -39.05 6.46 -14.29
CA SER A 50 -37.88 5.79 -14.85
C SER A 50 -36.66 6.59 -14.44
N ASN A 51 -36.21 6.41 -13.18
CA ASN A 51 -34.82 6.67 -12.87
C ASN A 51 -34.01 5.72 -13.77
N PRO A 52 -33.01 6.21 -14.52
CA PRO A 52 -32.02 5.28 -15.03
C PRO A 52 -31.48 4.56 -13.80
N VAL A 53 -31.75 3.26 -13.70
CA VAL A 53 -30.99 2.37 -12.84
C VAL A 53 -29.56 2.52 -13.35
N THR A 54 -28.84 3.44 -12.72
CA THR A 54 -27.39 3.41 -12.72
C THR A 54 -27.11 2.03 -12.18
N GLN A 55 -26.61 1.17 -13.08
CA GLN A 55 -26.05 -0.12 -12.72
C GLN A 55 -24.84 0.21 -11.86
N TYR A 56 -25.09 0.51 -10.58
CA TYR A 56 -24.07 0.51 -9.56
C TYR A 56 -23.52 -0.89 -9.59
N ASP A 57 -22.24 -1.01 -9.95
CA ASP A 57 -21.51 -2.25 -9.84
C ASP A 57 -21.70 -2.75 -8.40
N GLU A 58 -22.48 -3.81 -8.20
CA GLU A 58 -22.77 -4.37 -6.88
C GLU A 58 -21.47 -4.72 -6.14
N HIS A 59 -20.41 -5.01 -6.90
CA HIS A 59 -19.05 -5.24 -6.40
C HIS A 59 -18.35 -3.99 -5.83
N ALA A 60 -18.76 -2.77 -6.21
CA ALA A 60 -18.20 -1.51 -5.70
C ALA A 60 -18.77 -1.10 -4.32
N LEU A 61 -19.71 -1.86 -3.78
CA LEU A 61 -20.34 -1.65 -2.47
C LEU A 61 -19.84 -2.64 -1.40
N LEU A 62 -19.08 -3.66 -1.78
CA LEU A 62 -18.64 -4.70 -0.86
C LEU A 62 -17.27 -4.36 -0.26
N ILE A 63 -17.19 -4.41 1.06
CA ILE A 63 -15.91 -4.36 1.79
C ILE A 63 -15.18 -5.68 1.52
N PRO A 64 -13.89 -5.66 1.10
CA PRO A 64 -13.13 -6.88 0.91
C PRO A 64 -13.17 -7.79 2.14
N THR A 65 -13.26 -9.08 1.91
CA THR A 65 -13.11 -10.10 2.95
C THR A 65 -11.66 -10.16 3.45
N PRO A 66 -11.39 -10.79 4.62
CA PRO A 66 -10.03 -11.07 5.06
C PRO A 66 -9.23 -11.90 4.03
N GLN A 67 -9.88 -12.83 3.31
CA GLN A 67 -9.25 -13.64 2.26
C GLN A 67 -8.85 -12.77 1.05
N GLU A 68 -9.74 -11.92 0.55
CA GLU A 68 -9.41 -10.99 -0.53
C GLU A 68 -8.30 -10.01 -0.12
N SER A 69 -8.32 -9.58 1.15
CA SER A 69 -7.27 -8.73 1.72
C SER A 69 -5.93 -9.46 1.81
N ALA A 70 -5.92 -10.76 2.10
CA ALA A 70 -4.72 -11.60 2.08
C ALA A 70 -4.12 -11.67 0.66
N ILE A 71 -4.97 -11.87 -0.35
CA ILE A 71 -4.57 -11.87 -1.75
C ILE A 71 -3.94 -10.52 -2.14
N LEU A 72 -4.58 -9.40 -1.77
CA LEU A 72 -4.03 -8.06 -2.03
C LEU A 72 -2.71 -7.81 -1.29
N ALA A 73 -2.57 -8.28 -0.05
CA ALA A 73 -1.33 -8.18 0.70
C ALA A 73 -0.19 -8.97 0.05
N ARG A 74 -0.48 -10.19 -0.42
CA ARG A 74 0.48 -10.99 -1.21
C ARG A 74 0.82 -10.33 -2.54
N ARG A 75 -0.13 -9.65 -3.19
CA ARG A 75 0.12 -8.83 -4.39
C ARG A 75 1.10 -7.69 -4.11
N ILE A 76 0.93 -6.98 -2.98
CA ILE A 76 1.89 -5.94 -2.58
C ILE A 76 3.26 -6.55 -2.34
N LEU A 77 3.36 -7.62 -1.54
CA LEU A 77 4.62 -8.31 -1.24
C LEU A 77 5.36 -8.73 -2.53
N ARG A 78 4.63 -9.18 -3.55
CA ARG A 78 5.20 -9.55 -4.86
C ARG A 78 5.76 -8.37 -5.64
N LEU A 79 5.14 -7.19 -5.51
CA LEU A 79 5.47 -6.01 -6.30
C LEU A 79 6.44 -5.05 -5.59
N THR A 80 6.57 -5.14 -4.28
CA THR A 80 7.47 -4.31 -3.47
C THR A 80 8.74 -5.08 -3.13
N SER A 81 9.89 -4.60 -3.58
CA SER A 81 11.19 -5.23 -3.30
C SER A 81 11.83 -4.76 -1.99
N LEU A 82 11.27 -3.70 -1.38
CA LEU A 82 11.76 -3.11 -0.13
C LEU A 82 10.67 -3.17 0.92
N GLY A 83 11.06 -3.42 2.17
CA GLY A 83 10.16 -3.37 3.31
C GLY A 83 10.82 -2.73 4.52
N THR A 84 10.01 -2.14 5.40
CA THR A 84 10.51 -1.51 6.63
C THR A 84 10.40 -2.48 7.79
N PHE A 85 11.53 -2.99 8.26
CA PHE A 85 11.60 -3.80 9.47
C PHE A 85 11.67 -2.90 10.70
N SER A 86 10.78 -3.13 11.65
CA SER A 86 10.81 -2.48 12.97
C SER A 86 11.38 -3.45 14.00
N THR A 87 12.48 -3.05 14.62
CA THR A 87 13.16 -3.80 15.69
C THR A 87 13.37 -2.89 16.89
N VAL A 88 13.79 -3.43 18.03
CA VAL A 88 13.95 -2.72 19.29
C VAL A 88 15.39 -2.81 19.74
N PHE A 89 15.98 -1.68 20.12
CA PHE A 89 17.32 -1.65 20.70
C PHE A 89 17.36 -2.47 22.00
N GLN A 90 18.21 -3.49 22.02
CA GLN A 90 18.36 -4.36 23.18
C GLN A 90 19.39 -3.81 24.17
N LYS A 91 19.10 -3.93 25.47
CA LYS A 91 19.97 -3.46 26.57
C LYS A 91 21.40 -4.02 26.52
N ASN A 92 21.59 -5.17 25.85
CA ASN A 92 22.85 -5.91 25.81
C ASN A 92 23.67 -5.71 24.53
N LEU A 93 23.29 -4.80 23.62
CA LEU A 93 24.10 -4.53 22.41
C LEU A 93 25.52 -4.05 22.76
N ASN A 94 25.69 -3.42 23.92
CA ASN A 94 26.99 -3.03 24.47
C ASN A 94 27.91 -4.22 24.83
N ARG A 95 27.42 -5.47 24.76
CA ARG A 95 28.20 -6.69 25.04
C ARG A 95 28.50 -7.52 23.79
N SER A 96 27.91 -7.17 22.65
CA SER A 96 28.04 -7.92 21.38
C SER A 96 28.76 -7.14 20.30
N SER A 97 29.75 -6.32 20.67
CA SER A 97 30.86 -5.98 19.77
C SER A 97 31.77 -7.20 19.56
N THR A 98 31.21 -8.38 19.27
CA THR A 98 31.98 -9.46 18.67
C THR A 98 32.20 -9.05 17.24
N SER A 99 33.36 -8.42 17.03
CA SER A 99 34.02 -8.17 15.75
C SER A 99 33.54 -9.14 14.67
N ASP A 100 32.98 -8.61 13.58
CA ASP A 100 33.04 -9.29 12.29
C ASP A 100 34.52 -9.62 12.04
N GLN A 101 34.89 -10.89 12.22
CA GLN A 101 36.27 -11.39 12.27
C GLN A 101 36.98 -11.36 10.90
N PHE A 102 36.55 -10.50 9.97
CA PHE A 102 36.98 -10.53 8.57
C PHE A 102 37.33 -9.16 7.98
N SER A 103 37.74 -8.18 8.79
CA SER A 103 38.43 -6.99 8.27
C SER A 103 39.94 -7.14 8.41
N TYR A 104 40.63 -7.39 7.29
CA TYR A 104 42.05 -7.08 7.16
C TYR A 104 42.26 -5.59 7.51
N GLU A 105 42.94 -5.31 8.62
CA GLU A 105 43.49 -3.99 8.99
C GLU A 105 42.55 -2.78 9.00
N ALA A 106 41.24 -2.94 9.25
CA ALA A 106 40.38 -1.80 9.56
C ALA A 106 40.47 -1.47 11.07
N PRO A 107 40.67 -0.19 11.47
CA PRO A 107 40.55 0.23 12.87
C PRO A 107 39.22 -0.24 13.43
N GLN A 108 39.22 -0.75 14.67
CA GLN A 108 38.01 -1.15 15.38
C GLN A 108 37.09 0.07 15.52
N ILE A 109 36.16 0.25 14.57
CA ILE A 109 35.13 1.29 14.67
C ILE A 109 34.18 0.81 15.76
N VAL A 110 34.41 1.28 16.98
CA VAL A 110 33.45 1.11 18.07
C VAL A 110 32.21 1.91 17.66
N GLU A 111 31.14 1.21 17.32
CA GLU A 111 29.85 1.82 17.03
C GLU A 111 29.39 2.60 18.27
N HIS A 112 29.30 3.91 18.16
CA HIS A 112 28.84 4.76 19.25
C HIS A 112 27.32 4.72 19.29
N VAL A 113 26.77 3.78 20.05
CA VAL A 113 25.34 3.71 20.34
C VAL A 113 25.01 4.75 21.43
N PRO A 114 24.12 5.73 21.17
CA PRO A 114 23.71 6.70 22.18
C PRO A 114 23.11 6.02 23.42
N GLN A 115 23.40 6.54 24.60
CA GLN A 115 22.79 6.06 25.84
C GLN A 115 21.29 6.40 25.89
N GLY A 116 20.48 5.54 26.53
CA GLY A 116 19.07 5.83 26.79
C GLY A 116 18.12 5.52 25.63
N ILE A 117 18.61 4.90 24.56
CA ILE A 117 17.77 4.41 23.46
C ILE A 117 17.31 2.96 23.67
N GLU A 118 17.64 2.34 24.81
CA GLU A 118 17.24 0.96 25.07
C GLU A 118 15.71 0.85 25.06
N ASN A 119 15.19 -0.25 24.52
CA ASN A 119 13.75 -0.48 24.30
C ASN A 119 13.07 0.51 23.33
N THR A 120 13.82 1.37 22.65
CA THR A 120 13.28 2.25 21.61
C THR A 120 13.20 1.47 20.29
N PRO A 121 12.06 1.50 19.57
CA PRO A 121 11.97 0.88 18.26
C PRO A 121 12.70 1.70 17.20
N ILE A 122 13.28 1.02 16.22
CA ILE A 122 13.84 1.60 15.00
C ILE A 122 13.28 0.88 13.79
N GLY A 123 12.79 1.66 12.82
CA GLY A 123 12.33 1.18 11.52
C GLY A 123 13.41 1.41 10.46
N LEU A 124 13.92 0.35 9.83
CA LEU A 124 14.91 0.42 8.76
C LEU A 124 14.44 -0.37 7.54
N ILE A 125 14.86 0.07 6.36
CA ILE A 125 14.52 -0.58 5.10
C ILE A 125 15.51 -1.71 4.84
N GLU A 126 14.99 -2.89 4.49
CA GLU A 126 15.80 -4.02 4.03
C GLU A 126 15.27 -4.56 2.69
N TYR A 127 16.13 -5.28 1.97
CA TYR A 127 15.76 -5.96 0.72
C TYR A 127 14.95 -7.21 1.02
N ILE A 128 13.77 -7.31 0.38
CA ILE A 128 12.89 -8.46 0.48
C ILE A 128 12.51 -9.00 -0.91
N ALA A 129 12.12 -10.27 -1.00
CA ALA A 129 11.51 -10.84 -2.19
C ALA A 129 10.53 -11.96 -1.85
N ASP A 130 9.46 -12.10 -2.64
CA ASP A 130 8.49 -13.21 -2.57
C ASP A 130 9.00 -14.41 -3.39
N CYS A 131 9.97 -15.15 -2.84
CA CYS A 131 10.62 -16.27 -3.54
C CYS A 131 10.09 -17.66 -3.16
N GLU A 132 9.16 -17.71 -2.22
CA GLU A 132 8.58 -18.95 -1.71
C GLU A 132 7.06 -18.88 -1.75
N SER A 133 6.40 -19.99 -2.06
CA SER A 133 4.93 -20.03 -2.14
C SER A 133 4.24 -19.76 -0.80
N SER A 134 4.91 -20.07 0.32
CA SER A 134 4.40 -19.95 1.70
C SER A 134 4.04 -18.52 2.12
N GLY A 135 4.46 -17.50 1.37
CA GLY A 135 4.26 -16.10 1.75
C GLY A 135 5.20 -15.61 2.83
N ASN A 136 6.27 -16.34 3.07
CA ASN A 136 7.36 -15.87 3.88
C ASN A 136 8.32 -15.07 2.99
N PRO A 137 8.53 -13.77 3.25
CA PRO A 137 9.51 -12.99 2.52
C PRO A 137 10.91 -13.58 2.69
N THR A 138 11.61 -13.74 1.59
CA THR A 138 13.06 -13.98 1.59
C THR A 138 13.78 -12.66 1.80
N VAL A 139 14.82 -12.67 2.63
CA VAL A 139 15.63 -11.52 2.98
C VAL A 139 17.11 -11.85 2.79
N LEU A 140 17.85 -10.94 2.18
CA LEU A 140 19.32 -10.96 2.18
C LEU A 140 19.81 -10.17 3.39
N ALA A 141 20.10 -10.87 4.49
CA ALA A 141 20.48 -10.25 5.74
C ALA A 141 21.94 -9.82 5.72
N ILE A 142 22.21 -8.51 5.71
CA ILE A 142 23.57 -7.98 5.85
C ILE A 142 23.83 -7.74 7.35
N THR A 143 24.66 -8.59 7.95
CA THR A 143 24.84 -8.67 9.42
C THR A 143 25.35 -7.38 10.08
N VAL A 144 25.96 -6.48 9.32
CA VAL A 144 26.37 -5.15 9.82
C VAL A 144 25.19 -4.21 10.11
N ALA A 145 24.01 -4.45 9.51
CA ALA A 145 22.85 -3.57 9.66
C ALA A 145 22.21 -3.71 11.06
N THR A 146 21.79 -2.58 11.63
CA THR A 146 21.18 -2.51 12.97
C THR A 146 19.96 -3.42 13.11
N THR A 147 19.17 -3.60 12.04
CA THR A 147 18.04 -4.53 12.00
C THR A 147 18.45 -5.92 12.47
N PHE A 148 19.48 -6.50 11.85
CA PHE A 148 19.92 -7.87 12.14
C PHE A 148 20.69 -7.95 13.45
N LYS A 149 21.47 -6.92 13.81
CA LYS A 149 22.08 -6.82 15.16
C LYS A 149 21.04 -6.86 16.28
N ASN A 150 19.93 -6.14 16.12
CA ASN A 150 18.83 -6.15 17.09
C ASN A 150 18.15 -7.51 17.15
N ILE A 151 17.89 -8.15 16.01
CA ILE A 151 17.28 -9.49 15.92
C ILE A 151 18.18 -10.53 16.60
N ASP A 152 19.48 -10.53 16.31
CA ASP A 152 20.45 -11.45 16.91
C ASP A 152 20.55 -11.24 18.43
N ALA A 153 20.33 -10.01 18.90
CA ALA A 153 20.25 -9.69 20.33
C ALA A 153 18.90 -10.06 20.99
N GLY A 154 17.96 -10.66 20.25
CA GLY A 154 16.66 -11.14 20.74
C GLY A 154 15.50 -10.16 20.55
N SER A 155 15.62 -9.19 19.65
CA SER A 155 14.52 -8.27 19.35
C SER A 155 13.35 -8.99 18.68
N ASN A 156 12.14 -8.69 19.15
CA ASN A 156 10.94 -8.89 18.35
C ASN A 156 11.03 -8.05 17.07
N VAL A 157 10.36 -8.51 16.01
CA VAL A 157 10.43 -7.86 14.71
C VAL A 157 9.08 -7.87 14.00
N SER A 158 8.78 -6.76 13.34
CA SER A 158 7.69 -6.67 12.37
C SER A 158 8.20 -6.10 11.05
N LEU A 159 7.54 -6.45 9.96
CA LEU A 159 7.78 -5.97 8.61
C LEU A 159 6.57 -5.18 8.14
N SER A 160 6.77 -3.91 7.80
CA SER A 160 5.71 -3.05 7.26
C SER A 160 5.88 -2.83 5.76
N LEU A 161 4.78 -2.98 5.03
CA LEU A 161 4.69 -2.84 3.57
C LEU A 161 3.51 -1.95 3.21
N SER A 162 3.70 -1.11 2.20
CA SER A 162 2.69 -0.19 1.70
C SER A 162 2.70 -0.21 0.19
N TRP A 163 1.52 -0.15 -0.42
CA TRP A 163 1.41 0.04 -1.85
C TRP A 163 1.61 1.51 -2.21
N THR A 164 2.58 1.76 -3.08
CA THR A 164 2.77 3.06 -3.75
C THR A 164 2.64 2.84 -5.25
N PRO A 165 1.57 3.34 -5.89
CA PRO A 165 1.39 3.18 -7.33
C PRO A 165 2.58 3.74 -8.10
N PRO A 166 3.15 2.99 -9.06
CA PRO A 166 4.29 3.46 -9.85
C PRO A 166 3.92 4.60 -10.82
N TYR A 167 2.63 4.78 -11.11
CA TYR A 167 2.14 5.82 -12.01
C TYR A 167 1.15 6.70 -11.26
N ALA A 168 1.52 7.97 -11.07
CA ALA A 168 0.59 8.97 -10.55
C ALA A 168 -0.58 9.14 -11.54
N PRO A 169 -1.82 9.31 -11.06
CA PRO A 169 -2.95 9.61 -11.93
C PRO A 169 -2.64 10.87 -12.75
N SER A 170 -2.74 10.77 -14.08
CA SER A 170 -2.52 11.94 -14.94
C SER A 170 -3.55 13.00 -14.60
N HIS A 171 -3.12 14.11 -14.00
CA HIS A 171 -3.93 15.30 -13.74
C HIS A 171 -4.36 15.93 -15.06
N LYS A 172 -5.38 15.37 -15.70
CA LYS A 172 -6.10 16.04 -16.79
C LYS A 172 -7.55 16.16 -16.34
N PHE A 173 -7.87 17.39 -15.95
CA PHE A 173 -9.20 17.94 -15.65
C PHE A 173 -9.68 17.72 -14.21
N PHE A 174 -9.92 18.85 -13.55
CA PHE A 174 -10.47 19.00 -12.20
C PHE A 174 -11.73 18.15 -12.01
N SER A 175 -11.66 17.06 -11.24
CA SER A 175 -12.79 16.44 -10.54
C SER A 175 -12.25 15.39 -9.57
N LYS A 176 -12.70 15.40 -8.29
CA LYS A 176 -12.71 14.33 -7.26
C LYS A 176 -11.54 13.31 -7.07
N SER A 177 -10.57 13.17 -7.96
CA SER A 177 -9.56 12.10 -8.04
C SER A 177 -8.31 12.32 -7.18
N GLN A 178 -8.17 13.49 -6.56
CA GLN A 178 -6.99 13.79 -5.73
C GLN A 178 -7.03 13.06 -4.37
N LEU A 179 -8.22 12.68 -3.88
CA LEU A 179 -8.36 11.82 -2.70
C LEU A 179 -8.08 10.33 -2.99
N GLU A 180 -8.29 9.87 -4.24
CA GLU A 180 -8.23 8.45 -4.60
C GLU A 180 -6.83 7.83 -4.38
N TYR A 181 -5.77 8.66 -4.37
CA TYR A 181 -4.39 8.22 -4.20
C TYR A 181 -3.64 8.94 -3.07
N SER A 182 -4.35 9.48 -2.08
CA SER A 182 -3.67 9.85 -0.83
C SER A 182 -2.90 8.63 -0.31
N ALA A 183 -1.65 8.79 0.12
CA ALA A 183 -0.84 7.68 0.66
C ALA A 183 -1.58 6.96 1.80
N ALA A 184 -2.37 7.72 2.54
CA ALA A 184 -3.26 7.25 3.58
C ALA A 184 -4.33 6.27 3.03
N ASN A 185 -4.90 6.56 1.86
CA ASN A 185 -5.99 5.80 1.24
C ASN A 185 -5.52 4.53 0.52
N LEU A 186 -4.20 4.34 0.38
CA LEU A 186 -3.64 3.16 -0.27
C LEU A 186 -3.42 2.02 0.73
N PRO A 187 -3.53 0.76 0.26
CA PRO A 187 -3.42 -0.39 1.12
C PRO A 187 -2.01 -0.53 1.69
N ARG A 188 -1.95 -0.92 2.96
CA ARG A 188 -0.72 -1.18 3.72
C ARG A 188 -0.97 -2.25 4.77
N PHE A 189 0.09 -2.94 5.16
CA PHE A 189 -0.01 -4.00 6.15
C PHE A 189 1.29 -4.18 6.92
N SER A 190 1.16 -4.83 8.07
CA SER A 190 2.28 -5.22 8.90
C SER A 190 2.25 -6.73 9.12
N LEU A 191 3.40 -7.36 8.96
CA LEU A 191 3.64 -8.76 9.28
C LEU A 191 4.45 -8.82 10.58
N SER A 192 4.04 -9.61 11.55
CA SER A 192 4.87 -9.97 12.71
C SER A 192 5.29 -11.43 12.61
N GLY A 193 6.50 -11.74 13.05
CA GLY A 193 7.07 -13.06 12.85
C GLY A 193 8.49 -13.18 13.40
N HIS A 194 9.23 -14.16 12.89
CA HIS A 194 10.62 -14.41 13.28
C HIS A 194 11.48 -14.75 12.06
N PHE A 195 12.80 -14.74 12.23
CA PHE A 195 13.74 -15.09 11.16
C PHE A 195 14.26 -16.51 11.33
N GLU A 196 14.36 -17.22 10.20
CA GLU A 196 15.02 -18.51 10.08
C GLU A 196 16.10 -18.44 9.02
N SER A 197 17.22 -19.14 9.22
CA SER A 197 18.23 -19.31 8.18
C SER A 197 17.72 -20.24 7.09
N ILE A 198 17.97 -19.89 5.82
CA ILE A 198 17.71 -20.79 4.69
C ILE A 198 19.02 -21.54 4.41
N ASP A 199 19.02 -22.85 4.59
CA ASP A 199 20.18 -23.69 4.26
C ASP A 199 20.45 -23.70 2.74
N ILE A 200 21.69 -24.04 2.39
CA ILE A 200 22.15 -24.02 0.99
C ILE A 200 21.38 -25.00 0.09
N GLU A 201 20.89 -26.12 0.64
CA GLU A 201 20.09 -27.08 -0.12
C GLU A 201 18.76 -26.45 -0.53
N ASN A 202 18.08 -25.77 0.40
CA ASN A 202 16.86 -25.04 0.14
C ASN A 202 17.07 -23.82 -0.77
N VAL A 203 18.17 -23.08 -0.62
CA VAL A 203 18.55 -21.99 -1.53
C VAL A 203 18.63 -22.49 -2.97
N ASN A 204 19.29 -23.63 -3.19
CA ASN A 204 19.44 -24.23 -4.51
C ASN A 204 18.13 -24.81 -5.03
N ARG A 205 17.45 -25.62 -4.21
CA ARG A 205 16.20 -26.33 -4.57
C ARG A 205 15.08 -25.36 -4.95
N LEU A 206 14.94 -24.26 -4.23
CA LEU A 206 13.92 -23.24 -4.47
C LEU A 206 14.39 -22.13 -5.41
N SER A 207 15.64 -22.19 -5.91
CA SER A 207 16.23 -21.15 -6.76
C SER A 207 16.16 -19.74 -6.13
N ILE A 208 16.37 -19.65 -4.81
CA ILE A 208 16.21 -18.42 -4.03
C ILE A 208 17.09 -17.30 -4.59
N GLU A 209 18.37 -17.57 -4.85
CA GLU A 209 19.29 -16.57 -5.39
C GLU A 209 18.78 -15.99 -6.73
N LYS A 210 18.36 -16.85 -7.66
CA LYS A 210 17.85 -16.43 -8.97
C LYS A 210 16.58 -15.59 -8.84
N CYS A 211 15.66 -15.98 -7.96
CA CYS A 211 14.46 -15.21 -7.69
C CYS A 211 14.79 -13.85 -7.06
N PHE A 212 15.64 -13.85 -6.04
CA PHE A 212 15.99 -12.63 -5.31
C PHE A 212 16.71 -11.62 -6.22
N LEU A 213 17.66 -12.08 -7.04
CA LEU A 213 18.36 -11.23 -8.01
C LEU A 213 17.47 -10.70 -9.14
N LYS A 214 16.29 -11.30 -9.37
CA LYS A 214 15.29 -10.74 -10.28
C LYS A 214 14.65 -9.48 -9.69
N ALA A 215 14.43 -9.47 -8.38
CA ALA A 215 13.93 -8.29 -7.65
C ALA A 215 15.04 -7.27 -7.36
N HIS A 216 16.27 -7.75 -7.11
CA HIS A 216 17.43 -6.95 -6.70
C HIS A 216 18.69 -7.27 -7.54
N PRO A 217 18.79 -6.81 -8.80
CA PRO A 217 19.96 -7.10 -9.63
C PRO A 217 21.29 -6.58 -9.05
N ASP A 218 21.22 -5.48 -8.29
CA ASP A 218 22.32 -4.84 -7.58
C ASP A 218 22.82 -5.68 -6.38
N ALA A 219 21.98 -6.57 -5.83
CA ALA A 219 22.36 -7.46 -4.72
C ALA A 219 23.48 -8.46 -5.09
N ARG A 220 23.77 -8.66 -6.38
CA ARG A 220 24.76 -9.64 -6.88
C ARG A 220 26.14 -9.49 -6.22
N ILE A 221 26.57 -8.27 -5.96
CA ILE A 221 27.88 -8.01 -5.36
C ILE A 221 27.88 -8.19 -3.85
N TRP A 222 26.73 -8.40 -3.20
CA TRP A 222 26.56 -8.51 -1.75
C TRP A 222 26.06 -9.90 -1.31
N LEU A 223 26.02 -10.87 -2.22
CA LEU A 223 25.58 -12.23 -1.91
C LEU A 223 26.48 -12.93 -0.88
N PRO A 224 25.97 -13.95 -0.18
CA PRO A 224 26.75 -14.70 0.80
C PRO A 224 28.06 -15.23 0.19
N GLY A 225 29.16 -15.06 0.91
CA GLY A 225 30.51 -15.38 0.43
C GLY A 225 31.29 -14.19 -0.14
N ASN A 226 30.71 -12.98 -0.20
CA ASN A 226 31.47 -11.76 -0.44
C ASN A 226 32.45 -11.47 0.74
N LYS A 227 33.58 -10.83 0.43
CA LYS A 227 34.66 -10.46 1.35
C LYS A 227 34.47 -9.10 2.04
N ILE A 228 33.50 -8.27 1.63
CA ILE A 228 33.31 -6.92 2.19
C ILE A 228 32.45 -6.95 3.45
N HIS A 229 31.24 -7.53 3.35
CA HIS A 229 30.30 -7.68 4.45
C HIS A 229 29.73 -9.09 4.44
N LYS A 230 29.55 -9.66 5.64
CA LYS A 230 28.90 -10.96 5.80
C LYS A 230 27.41 -10.81 5.57
N SER A 231 26.88 -11.57 4.60
CA SER A 231 25.45 -11.68 4.33
C SER A 231 24.96 -13.12 4.42
N GLU A 232 23.68 -13.28 4.76
CA GLU A 232 23.03 -14.58 4.97
C GLU A 232 21.65 -14.59 4.29
N TRP A 233 21.26 -15.75 3.76
CA TRP A 233 19.88 -15.97 3.32
C TRP A 233 18.99 -16.23 4.52
N LYS A 234 17.98 -15.39 4.71
CA LYS A 234 16.99 -15.54 5.78
C LYS A 234 15.58 -15.59 5.23
N ARG A 235 14.74 -16.36 5.90
CA ARG A 235 13.29 -16.40 5.72
C ARG A 235 12.64 -15.65 6.86
N PHE A 236 11.76 -14.70 6.56
CA PHE A 236 10.89 -14.10 7.56
C PHE A 236 9.61 -14.92 7.67
N VAL A 237 9.51 -15.76 8.70
CA VAL A 237 8.36 -16.63 8.95
C VAL A 237 7.22 -15.82 9.53
N VAL A 238 6.16 -15.65 8.74
CA VAL A 238 4.99 -14.85 9.09
C VAL A 238 4.13 -15.57 10.12
N GLN A 239 3.77 -14.86 11.18
CA GLN A 239 2.90 -15.36 12.27
C GLN A 239 1.60 -14.57 12.38
N HIS A 240 1.66 -13.25 12.24
CA HIS A 240 0.50 -12.37 12.35
C HIS A 240 0.49 -11.34 11.22
N ILE A 241 -0.70 -11.06 10.70
CA ILE A 241 -0.90 -10.16 9.56
C ILE A 241 -1.95 -9.13 9.96
N TYR A 242 -1.57 -7.86 9.95
CA TYR A 242 -2.49 -6.74 10.20
C TYR A 242 -2.63 -5.89 8.94
N TRP A 243 -3.85 -5.77 8.42
CA TRP A 243 -4.16 -5.13 7.15
C TRP A 243 -4.92 -3.83 7.33
N ILE A 244 -4.61 -2.84 6.48
CA ILE A 244 -5.37 -1.62 6.30
C ILE A 244 -5.56 -1.41 4.79
N GLY A 245 -6.78 -1.58 4.28
CA GLY A 245 -7.06 -1.46 2.84
C GLY A 245 -7.07 -0.02 2.30
N GLY A 246 -7.19 0.98 3.17
CA GLY A 246 -7.32 2.40 2.82
C GLY A 246 -8.04 3.19 3.93
N PHE A 247 -8.45 4.43 3.64
CA PHE A 247 -9.31 5.21 4.54
C PHE A 247 -10.71 5.36 3.93
N GLY A 248 -11.74 5.31 4.77
CA GLY A 248 -13.14 5.40 4.36
C GLY A 248 -13.98 4.30 4.99
N ASP A 249 -15.21 4.18 4.53
CA ASP A 249 -16.21 3.19 4.99
C ASP A 249 -16.20 1.90 4.15
N ARG A 250 -15.23 1.74 3.23
CA ARG A 250 -15.21 0.69 2.21
C ARG A 250 -13.91 -0.13 2.14
N ALA A 251 -13.17 -0.20 3.24
CA ALA A 251 -11.93 -0.96 3.32
C ALA A 251 -11.97 -1.91 4.51
N TYR A 252 -11.49 -3.14 4.31
CA TYR A 252 -11.19 -4.01 5.42
C TYR A 252 -10.02 -3.43 6.22
N ILE A 253 -10.18 -3.39 7.54
CA ILE A 253 -9.12 -3.03 8.48
C ILE A 253 -9.17 -4.07 9.60
N GLY A 254 -8.10 -4.82 9.78
CA GLY A 254 -8.07 -5.85 10.80
C GLY A 254 -7.02 -6.91 10.59
N TRP A 255 -7.06 -7.90 11.48
CA TRP A 255 -6.19 -9.06 11.43
C TRP A 255 -6.62 -10.02 10.33
N ILE A 256 -5.66 -10.54 9.57
CA ILE A 256 -5.89 -11.63 8.61
C ILE A 256 -5.44 -12.93 9.29
N PRO A 257 -6.30 -13.95 9.37
CA PRO A 257 -5.93 -15.28 9.85
C PRO A 257 -4.73 -15.87 9.10
N LYS A 258 -3.84 -16.56 9.82
CA LYS A 258 -2.58 -17.09 9.26
C LYS A 258 -2.82 -18.14 8.15
N ASP A 259 -3.82 -18.99 8.33
CA ASP A 259 -4.27 -19.96 7.32
C ASP A 259 -4.68 -19.26 6.02
N MET A 260 -5.47 -18.18 6.10
CA MET A 260 -5.85 -17.40 4.91
C MET A 260 -4.65 -16.79 4.17
N TRP A 261 -3.59 -16.42 4.89
CA TRP A 261 -2.33 -15.94 4.31
C TRP A 261 -1.54 -17.04 3.59
N GLU A 262 -1.48 -18.22 4.22
CA GLU A 262 -0.78 -19.40 3.69
C GLU A 262 -1.54 -20.04 2.52
N ASP A 263 -2.86 -19.93 2.50
CA ASP A 263 -3.73 -20.50 1.47
C ASP A 263 -3.80 -19.67 0.18
N VAL A 264 -3.24 -18.46 0.15
CA VAL A 264 -3.21 -17.63 -1.07
C VAL A 264 -2.44 -18.33 -2.19
N GLN A 265 -3.11 -18.53 -3.33
CA GLN A 265 -2.52 -19.18 -4.50
C GLN A 265 -1.88 -18.18 -5.46
N GLU A 266 -0.88 -18.63 -6.21
CA GLU A 266 -0.17 -17.83 -7.22
C GLU A 266 -1.13 -17.19 -8.24
N GLN A 267 -2.11 -17.96 -8.70
CA GLN A 267 -3.13 -17.48 -9.64
C GLN A 267 -4.02 -16.36 -9.07
N ASP A 268 -4.19 -16.31 -7.74
CA ASP A 268 -4.97 -15.25 -7.10
C ASP A 268 -4.13 -13.97 -7.03
N ILE A 269 -2.85 -14.10 -6.70
CA ILE A 269 -1.87 -13.00 -6.73
C ILE A 269 -1.77 -12.41 -8.14
N ASP A 270 -1.74 -13.24 -9.18
CA ASP A 270 -1.62 -12.77 -10.56
C ASP A 270 -2.87 -12.08 -11.10
N ARG A 271 -4.06 -12.49 -10.63
CA ARG A 271 -5.35 -11.88 -10.98
C ARG A 271 -5.67 -10.64 -10.16
N ALA A 272 -5.07 -10.49 -8.99
CA ALA A 272 -5.27 -9.32 -8.14
C ALA A 272 -4.65 -8.07 -8.77
N HIS A 273 -5.36 -6.95 -8.61
CA HIS A 273 -4.92 -5.65 -9.10
C HIS A 273 -5.02 -4.60 -8.00
N LEU A 274 -3.91 -3.89 -7.79
CA LEU A 274 -3.86 -2.76 -6.87
C LEU A 274 -4.22 -1.44 -7.59
N PRO A 275 -4.74 -0.44 -6.86
CA PRO A 275 -5.01 0.88 -7.43
C PRO A 275 -3.77 1.45 -8.14
N GLY A 276 -3.88 1.89 -9.39
CA GLY A 276 -2.77 2.51 -10.13
C GLY A 276 -1.61 1.56 -10.53
N GLU A 277 -1.82 0.24 -10.51
CA GLU A 277 -0.82 -0.76 -10.94
C GLU A 277 -0.55 -0.76 -12.47
N LYS A 278 -1.49 -0.27 -13.30
CA LYS A 278 -1.45 -0.34 -14.78
C LYS A 278 -0.31 0.48 -15.40
N LYS A 279 0.34 0.07 -16.50
CA LYS A 279 -0.29 -0.29 -17.81
C LYS A 279 0.26 -1.58 -18.43
N LYS A 280 -0.54 -2.66 -18.48
CA LYS A 280 -0.28 -3.76 -19.41
C LYS A 280 -0.81 -3.39 -20.81
N LEU A 281 0.09 -3.01 -21.73
CA LEU A 281 -0.21 -2.85 -23.16
C LEU A 281 -0.73 -4.13 -23.85
N LYS A 282 -0.62 -5.30 -23.20
CA LYS A 282 -0.96 -6.61 -23.80
C LYS A 282 -2.46 -6.98 -23.71
N GLU A 283 -3.26 -6.32 -22.88
CA GLU A 283 -4.71 -6.58 -22.82
C GLU A 283 -5.49 -5.90 -23.96
N PHE A 284 -4.93 -4.85 -24.60
CA PHE A 284 -5.56 -4.20 -25.76
C PHE A 284 -5.65 -5.07 -27.01
N LYS A 285 -4.98 -6.24 -27.05
CA LYS A 285 -4.96 -7.12 -28.23
C LYS A 285 -5.93 -8.31 -28.17
N ILE A 286 -6.67 -8.51 -27.08
CA ILE A 286 -7.59 -9.66 -26.96
C ILE A 286 -9.07 -9.23 -26.99
N ASP A 287 -9.38 -7.94 -26.93
CA ASP A 287 -10.77 -7.44 -27.04
C ASP A 287 -11.19 -7.06 -28.48
N TRP A 288 -10.66 -7.76 -29.49
CA TRP A 288 -11.06 -7.59 -30.90
C TRP A 288 -11.21 -8.92 -31.66
N LEU A 289 -11.87 -9.91 -31.05
CA LEU A 289 -12.59 -10.98 -31.76
C LEU A 289 -13.88 -11.34 -31.03
#